data_AF-A0A5N5GZY2-F1
#
_entry.id   AF-A0A5N5GZY2-F1
#
_cell.length_a   1.000
_cell.length_b   1.000
_cell.length_c   1.000
_cell.angle_alpha   90.00
_cell.angle_beta   90.00
_cell.angle_gamma   90.00
#
_symmetry.space_group_name_H-M   'P 1'
#
loop_
_entity.id
_entity.type
_entity.pdbx_description
1 polymer ?
#
loop_
_entity_poly.entity_id
_entity_poly.type
_entity_poly.pdbx_seq_one_letter_code
_entity_poly.pdbx_strand_id
1 'polypeptide(L)'
;MADKENYLRVTRSMKRGAEAAVTPEQPATKKRVVLGELPNAVVPANKVSGAEKQIQKPSAKGKAKKAVPLTKTIRQPETAKDVDAASDDPQMCAPYARDIFEYLQKLEADEDRRPSPNYMTKIQKDVTANMRGVLVDWLVDVAEEYKLLSDTLFLTVMYIDRFLSVNVLNRKRLQLLGVSSMLIASKYEEISPPHVEQFCYITDNTYHRDEVLTMEADILKSLNFNLGNPTIKTLLRRFTRFAQESYKDPNLQLEFLGYYLAELSLLDYECVKFLPSLVAASVTFLARFMIRSKDHPWTLSLQRYSGYKPADLKECVLLIYDLHCSKRGASLQSIRGKYKQHKFKCVATISSPAEVPSNYFEDPKE
;
A
#
# COMPACT_ATOMS: atom_id res chain seq x y z
N MET A 1 34.70 51.55 -16.76
CA MET A 1 35.37 50.55 -15.90
C MET A 1 34.34 49.99 -14.93
N ALA A 2 34.18 48.66 -14.98
CA ALA A 2 33.65 47.75 -13.98
C ALA A 2 32.17 47.88 -13.55
N ASP A 3 31.34 47.10 -14.26
CA ASP A 3 30.17 46.39 -13.75
C ASP A 3 30.53 45.54 -12.51
N LYS A 4 29.59 45.41 -11.56
CA LYS A 4 29.60 44.33 -10.56
C LYS A 4 28.22 43.71 -10.41
N GLU A 5 28.25 42.40 -10.54
CA GLU A 5 27.17 41.49 -10.87
C GLU A 5 26.22 41.17 -9.70
N ASN A 6 24.99 40.93 -10.11
CA ASN A 6 23.86 40.44 -9.34
C ASN A 6 23.99 38.90 -9.22
N TYR A 7 24.43 38.38 -8.07
CA TYR A 7 24.55 36.94 -7.83
C TYR A 7 23.20 36.33 -7.41
N LEU A 8 22.48 35.79 -8.40
CA LEU A 8 21.37 34.86 -8.21
C LEU A 8 21.88 33.55 -7.56
N ARG A 9 21.33 33.21 -6.40
CA ARG A 9 21.66 32.02 -5.62
C ARG A 9 20.99 30.79 -6.23
N VAL A 10 21.76 30.02 -7.02
CA VAL A 10 21.33 28.76 -7.64
C VAL A 10 21.17 27.68 -6.57
N THR A 11 19.94 27.21 -6.33
CA THR A 11 19.64 26.08 -5.44
C THR A 11 19.95 24.74 -6.11
N ARG A 12 20.47 23.80 -5.31
CA ARG A 12 21.00 22.47 -5.67
C ARG A 12 20.03 21.50 -6.36
N SER A 13 18.81 21.93 -6.69
CA SER A 13 17.76 21.14 -7.35
C SER A 13 17.67 21.32 -8.87
N MET A 14 18.46 22.24 -9.47
CA MET A 14 18.50 22.45 -10.93
C MET A 14 19.66 21.74 -11.65
N LYS A 15 20.60 21.13 -10.93
CA LYS A 15 21.77 20.47 -11.55
C LYS A 15 21.56 19.01 -11.97
N ARG A 16 20.35 18.46 -11.81
CA ARG A 16 19.97 17.12 -12.32
C ARG A 16 19.05 17.15 -13.55
N GLY A 17 18.66 18.35 -14.02
CA GLY A 17 17.73 18.52 -15.13
C GLY A 17 18.35 18.95 -16.47
N ALA A 18 19.68 19.03 -16.59
CA ALA A 18 20.34 19.64 -17.76
C ALA A 18 21.44 18.80 -18.43
N GLU A 19 21.63 17.53 -18.06
CA GLU A 19 22.64 16.63 -18.69
C GLU A 19 22.04 15.40 -19.39
N ALA A 20 20.74 15.41 -19.67
CA ALA A 20 20.10 14.38 -20.50
C ALA A 20 19.42 15.00 -21.72
N ALA A 21 20.23 15.57 -22.61
CA ALA A 21 19.79 15.94 -23.95
C ALA A 21 20.79 15.42 -24.99
N VAL A 22 20.26 14.59 -25.89
CA VAL A 22 20.81 14.13 -27.19
C VAL A 22 21.74 12.90 -27.18
N THR A 23 21.12 11.73 -27.32
CA THR A 23 21.25 10.86 -28.52
C THR A 23 19.99 9.99 -28.64
N PRO A 24 19.40 9.80 -29.83
CA PRO A 24 18.25 8.91 -30.00
C PRO A 24 18.76 7.46 -30.08
N GLU A 25 18.84 6.78 -28.94
CA GLU A 25 18.86 5.31 -28.96
C GLU A 25 17.48 4.81 -29.37
N GLN A 26 17.44 4.07 -30.48
CA GLN A 26 16.26 3.31 -30.91
C GLN A 26 15.77 2.45 -29.74
N PRO A 27 14.47 2.43 -29.42
CA PRO A 27 13.99 1.60 -28.34
C PRO A 27 14.18 0.14 -28.75
N ALA A 28 15.09 -0.55 -28.07
CA ALA A 28 15.10 -2.01 -28.03
C ALA A 28 13.68 -2.47 -27.70
N THR A 29 13.14 -3.37 -28.52
CA THR A 29 11.79 -3.90 -28.43
C THR A 29 11.61 -4.68 -27.12
N LYS A 30 11.38 -3.95 -26.03
CA LYS A 30 10.89 -4.53 -24.78
C LYS A 30 9.53 -5.12 -25.09
N LYS A 31 9.41 -6.43 -24.87
CA LYS A 31 8.17 -7.18 -24.99
C LYS A 31 7.10 -6.48 -24.14
N ARG A 32 6.01 -6.05 -24.76
CA ARG A 32 4.93 -5.28 -24.11
C ARG A 32 4.39 -6.05 -22.89
N VAL A 33 4.16 -5.34 -21.80
CA VAL A 33 3.49 -5.87 -20.61
C VAL A 33 1.98 -5.93 -20.87
N VAL A 34 1.51 -6.98 -21.52
CA VAL A 34 0.07 -7.21 -21.77
C VAL A 34 -0.51 -8.08 -20.68
N LEU A 35 -1.66 -7.68 -20.11
CA LEU A 35 -2.42 -8.55 -19.23
C LEU A 35 -3.07 -9.65 -20.07
N GLY A 36 -2.68 -10.90 -19.84
CA GLY A 36 -3.33 -12.06 -20.47
C GLY A 36 -4.80 -12.21 -20.04
N GLU A 37 -5.53 -13.14 -20.67
CA GLU A 37 -6.91 -13.42 -20.26
C GLU A 37 -6.97 -13.80 -18.77
N LEU A 38 -7.86 -13.15 -18.02
CA LEU A 38 -8.08 -13.43 -16.61
C LEU A 38 -8.61 -14.88 -16.47
N PRO A 39 -7.84 -15.80 -15.87
CA PRO A 39 -8.20 -17.21 -15.88
C PRO A 39 -9.48 -17.49 -15.06
N ASN A 40 -10.32 -18.40 -15.59
CA ASN A 40 -11.49 -18.96 -14.91
C ASN A 40 -11.09 -19.99 -13.84
N ALA A 41 -10.17 -19.65 -12.93
CA ALA A 41 -9.74 -20.61 -11.91
C ALA A 41 -10.65 -20.53 -10.67
N VAL A 42 -11.64 -21.42 -10.60
CA VAL A 42 -12.18 -21.88 -9.31
C VAL A 42 -11.11 -22.80 -8.72
N VAL A 43 -10.44 -22.36 -7.66
CA VAL A 43 -9.54 -23.22 -6.90
C VAL A 43 -10.39 -24.31 -6.24
N PRO A 44 -10.10 -25.61 -6.42
CA PRO A 44 -10.87 -26.66 -5.80
C PRO A 44 -10.74 -26.57 -4.28
N ALA A 45 -11.88 -26.55 -3.59
CA ALA A 45 -11.93 -26.80 -2.16
C ALA A 45 -11.33 -28.18 -1.89
N ASN A 46 -10.20 -28.22 -1.19
CA ASN A 46 -9.65 -29.48 -0.70
C ASN A 46 -10.71 -30.16 0.17
N LYS A 47 -11.17 -31.32 -0.31
CA LYS A 47 -12.03 -32.25 0.42
C LYS A 47 -11.29 -32.67 1.70
N VAL A 48 -11.76 -32.22 2.84
CA VAL A 48 -11.55 -32.95 4.10
C VAL A 48 -12.74 -33.89 4.23
N SER A 49 -12.47 -35.18 4.02
CA SER A 49 -13.40 -36.29 4.24
C SER A 49 -13.95 -36.27 5.66
N GLY A 50 -15.25 -36.51 5.78
CA GLY A 50 -16.00 -36.39 7.02
C GLY A 50 -15.66 -37.42 8.09
N ALA A 51 -15.95 -37.01 9.32
CA ALA A 51 -16.41 -37.90 10.37
C ALA A 51 -17.59 -37.19 11.05
N GLU A 52 -18.79 -37.70 10.82
CA GLU A 52 -20.00 -37.32 11.53
C GLU A 52 -19.86 -37.68 13.01
N LYS A 53 -20.08 -36.71 13.92
CA LYS A 53 -20.60 -37.00 15.26
C LYS A 53 -21.65 -35.97 15.67
N GLN A 54 -22.68 -36.52 16.30
CA GLN A 54 -24.00 -35.95 16.54
C GLN A 54 -24.02 -34.75 17.49
N ILE A 55 -25.07 -33.97 17.29
CA ILE A 55 -25.51 -32.76 17.97
C ILE A 55 -25.77 -33.00 19.47
N GLN A 56 -25.29 -32.08 20.32
CA GLN A 56 -25.99 -31.63 21.52
C GLN A 56 -25.92 -30.11 21.64
N LYS A 57 -27.09 -29.46 21.75
CA LYS A 57 -27.25 -28.02 22.04
C LYS A 57 -26.84 -27.73 23.50
N PRO A 58 -26.34 -26.52 23.78
CA PRO A 58 -27.15 -25.67 24.66
C PRO A 58 -27.31 -24.23 24.17
N SER A 59 -28.49 -23.71 24.50
CA SER A 59 -28.93 -22.32 24.43
C SER A 59 -28.09 -21.42 25.34
N ALA A 60 -27.65 -20.27 24.83
CA ALA A 60 -27.45 -19.07 25.64
C ALA A 60 -27.47 -17.80 24.77
N LYS A 61 -28.42 -16.91 25.07
CA LYS A 61 -28.52 -15.54 24.56
C LYS A 61 -27.26 -14.75 24.97
N GLY A 62 -26.59 -14.11 24.02
CA GLY A 62 -25.42 -13.25 24.26
C GLY A 62 -25.40 -12.06 23.30
N LYS A 63 -25.42 -10.85 23.87
CA LYS A 63 -25.68 -9.56 23.22
C LYS A 63 -24.61 -9.16 22.19
N ALA A 64 -25.07 -8.48 21.13
CA ALA A 64 -24.22 -7.79 20.16
C ALA A 64 -23.26 -6.81 20.86
N LYS A 65 -21.95 -6.99 20.66
CA LYS A 65 -20.94 -6.04 21.12
C LYS A 65 -20.84 -4.91 20.10
N LYS A 66 -21.24 -3.71 20.55
CA LYS A 66 -21.09 -2.43 19.87
C LYS A 66 -19.61 -2.14 19.57
N ALA A 67 -19.38 -1.45 18.46
CA ALA A 67 -18.09 -0.88 18.07
C ALA A 67 -17.47 -0.05 19.21
N VAL A 68 -16.16 -0.22 19.42
CA VAL A 68 -15.37 0.54 20.40
C VAL A 68 -15.04 1.91 19.79
N PRO A 69 -15.31 3.05 20.46
CA PRO A 69 -14.89 4.36 19.95
C PRO A 69 -13.38 4.52 20.14
N LEU A 70 -12.64 4.77 19.05
CA LEU A 70 -11.28 5.30 19.12
C LEU A 70 -11.35 6.79 19.49
N THR A 71 -11.31 7.08 20.78
CA THR A 71 -10.89 8.40 21.28
C THR A 71 -10.38 8.24 22.70
N LYS A 72 -9.09 7.90 22.83
CA LYS A 72 -8.32 8.21 24.02
C LYS A 72 -7.07 8.95 23.58
N THR A 73 -7.15 10.27 23.59
CA THR A 73 -5.98 11.15 23.59
C THR A 73 -5.14 10.77 24.81
N ILE A 74 -4.06 10.02 24.60
CA ILE A 74 -3.07 9.77 25.64
C ILE A 74 -2.33 11.10 25.82
N ARG A 75 -2.63 11.80 26.92
CA ARG A 75 -1.85 12.98 27.35
C ARG A 75 -0.41 12.52 27.63
N GLN A 76 0.56 13.24 27.09
CA GLN A 76 1.98 12.97 27.27
C GLN A 76 2.38 13.11 28.75
N PRO A 77 3.21 12.21 29.30
CA PRO A 77 4.12 12.55 30.39
C PRO A 77 5.23 13.45 29.83
N GLU A 78 5.60 14.51 30.55
CA GLU A 78 6.53 15.59 30.15
C GLU A 78 7.99 15.16 29.84
N THR A 79 8.32 13.88 29.82
CA THR A 79 9.71 13.39 29.76
C THR A 79 10.10 12.66 28.47
N ALA A 80 9.20 12.52 27.50
CA ALA A 80 9.50 11.88 26.22
C ALA A 80 10.06 12.89 25.20
N LYS A 81 11.24 12.62 24.63
CA LYS A 81 11.77 13.40 23.51
C LYS A 81 10.77 13.38 22.36
N ASP A 82 10.35 14.56 21.91
CA ASP A 82 9.48 14.67 20.76
C ASP A 82 10.29 14.41 19.48
N VAL A 83 10.13 13.20 18.92
CA VAL A 83 10.83 12.77 17.70
C VAL A 83 10.52 13.70 16.52
N ASP A 84 9.33 14.33 16.51
CA ASP A 84 8.96 15.26 15.46
C ASP A 84 9.74 16.60 15.58
N ALA A 85 10.05 17.05 16.80
CA ALA A 85 10.79 18.29 17.07
C ALA A 85 12.31 18.19 16.88
N ALA A 86 12.84 16.98 16.70
CA ALA A 86 14.29 16.73 16.60
C ALA A 86 14.89 16.96 15.19
N SER A 87 14.11 17.42 14.21
CA SER A 87 14.56 17.62 12.82
C SER A 87 14.52 19.09 12.43
N ASP A 88 15.64 19.60 11.91
CA ASP A 88 15.76 20.96 11.37
C ASP A 88 15.23 21.10 9.93
N ASP A 89 14.66 20.04 9.35
CA ASP A 89 14.16 20.05 7.97
C ASP A 89 12.76 20.69 7.90
N PRO A 90 12.60 21.85 7.21
CA PRO A 90 11.31 22.50 7.05
C PRO A 90 10.26 21.63 6.34
N GLN A 91 10.67 20.67 5.51
CA GLN A 91 9.77 19.75 4.82
C GLN A 91 9.08 18.77 5.77
N MET A 92 9.60 18.60 6.99
CA MET A 92 8.99 17.74 8.00
C MET A 92 7.77 18.38 8.66
N CYS A 93 7.55 19.69 8.45
CA CYS A 93 6.41 20.43 8.97
C CYS A 93 6.13 20.12 10.45
N ALA A 94 7.19 20.03 11.27
CA ALA A 94 7.12 19.53 12.65
C ALA A 94 5.99 20.14 13.50
N PRO A 95 5.69 21.46 13.44
CA PRO A 95 4.58 22.05 14.18
C PRO A 95 3.20 21.47 13.85
N TYR A 96 3.01 21.00 12.61
CA TYR A 96 1.74 20.47 12.10
C TYR A 96 1.72 18.93 12.03
N ALA A 97 2.84 18.26 12.30
CA ALA A 97 2.99 16.82 12.09
C ALA A 97 1.91 16.00 12.84
N ARG A 98 1.57 16.44 14.06
CA ARG A 98 0.49 15.84 14.87
C ARG A 98 -0.88 16.06 14.24
N ASP A 99 -1.21 17.30 13.92
CA ASP A 99 -2.52 17.67 13.36
C ASP A 99 -2.76 16.98 12.01
N ILE A 100 -1.72 16.91 11.16
CA ILE A 100 -1.74 16.18 9.90
C ILE A 100 -2.02 14.71 10.16
N PHE A 101 -1.30 14.08 11.10
CA PHE A 101 -1.50 12.66 11.37
C PHE A 101 -2.89 12.35 11.93
N GLU A 102 -3.40 13.16 12.87
CA GLU A 102 -4.75 13.03 13.41
C GLU A 102 -5.82 13.22 12.32
N TYR A 103 -5.60 14.15 11.40
CA TYR A 103 -6.47 14.34 10.24
C TYR A 103 -6.47 13.12 9.32
N LEU A 104 -5.30 12.56 9.00
CA LEU A 104 -5.19 11.35 8.18
C LEU A 104 -5.86 10.15 8.86
N GLN A 105 -5.72 9.98 10.18
CA GLN A 105 -6.42 8.92 10.92
C GLN A 105 -7.94 9.07 10.88
N LYS A 106 -8.46 10.31 10.91
CA LYS A 106 -9.90 10.56 10.74
C LYS A 106 -10.35 10.21 9.32
N LEU A 107 -9.55 10.57 8.31
CA LEU A 107 -9.87 10.27 6.90
C LEU A 107 -9.86 8.77 6.58
N GLU A 108 -8.91 7.99 7.11
CA GLU A 108 -8.86 6.55 6.86
C GLU A 108 -9.99 5.77 7.54
N ALA A 109 -10.53 6.32 8.63
CA ALA A 109 -11.61 5.73 9.41
C ALA A 109 -13.01 6.09 8.88
N ASP A 110 -13.11 7.03 7.94
CA ASP A 110 -14.35 7.41 7.29
C ASP A 110 -14.85 6.27 6.38
N GLU A 111 -16.01 5.71 6.71
CA GLU A 111 -16.61 4.56 6.04
C GLU A 111 -16.96 4.87 4.56
N ASP A 112 -17.34 6.11 4.22
CA ASP A 112 -17.67 6.50 2.84
C ASP A 112 -16.41 6.62 1.96
N ARG A 113 -15.26 6.74 2.61
CA ARG A 113 -13.93 6.80 2.01
C ARG A 113 -13.28 5.44 1.92
N ARG A 114 -13.86 4.41 2.52
CA ARG A 114 -13.25 3.09 2.63
C ARG A 114 -13.88 2.09 1.66
N PRO A 115 -13.08 1.18 1.07
CA PRO A 115 -13.65 0.03 0.38
C PRO A 115 -14.36 -0.91 1.36
N SER A 116 -15.50 -1.45 0.95
CA SER A 116 -16.27 -2.42 1.72
C SER A 116 -15.50 -3.74 1.84
N PRO A 117 -15.20 -4.25 3.05
CA PRO A 117 -14.33 -5.41 3.22
C PRO A 117 -14.91 -6.73 2.69
N ASN A 118 -16.18 -6.75 2.29
CA ASN A 118 -16.87 -7.93 1.76
C ASN A 118 -17.47 -7.71 0.37
N TYR A 119 -17.07 -6.66 -0.36
CA TYR A 119 -17.60 -6.35 -1.69
C TYR A 119 -17.46 -7.51 -2.68
N MET A 120 -16.44 -8.35 -2.55
CA MET A 120 -16.22 -9.49 -3.44
C MET A 120 -17.32 -10.55 -3.29
N THR A 121 -17.91 -10.65 -2.10
CA THR A 121 -18.98 -11.62 -1.80
C THR A 121 -20.38 -11.02 -1.90
N LYS A 122 -20.53 -9.73 -1.58
CA LYS A 122 -21.84 -9.05 -1.51
C LYS A 122 -22.24 -8.33 -2.79
N ILE A 123 -21.27 -7.83 -3.55
CA ILE A 123 -21.51 -6.95 -4.70
C ILE A 123 -21.08 -7.62 -6.00
N GLN A 124 -19.85 -8.14 -6.04
CA GLN A 124 -19.31 -8.74 -7.25
C GLN A 124 -19.93 -10.12 -7.50
N LYS A 125 -20.32 -10.35 -8.76
CA LYS A 125 -20.87 -11.62 -9.25
C LYS A 125 -19.91 -12.36 -10.17
N ASP A 126 -19.08 -11.60 -10.87
CA ASP A 126 -18.28 -12.09 -11.99
C ASP A 126 -16.77 -11.89 -11.76
N VAL A 127 -16.41 -10.87 -10.97
CA VAL A 127 -15.03 -10.58 -10.53
C VAL A 127 -14.73 -11.35 -9.25
N THR A 128 -13.53 -11.94 -9.18
CA THR A 128 -13.05 -12.68 -8.00
C THR A 128 -11.83 -12.01 -7.38
N ALA A 129 -11.52 -12.34 -6.12
CA ALA A 129 -10.31 -11.87 -5.42
C ALA A 129 -9.02 -12.22 -6.17
N ASN A 130 -8.97 -13.40 -6.82
CA ASN A 130 -7.82 -13.78 -7.63
C ASN A 130 -7.67 -12.89 -8.87
N MET A 131 -8.76 -12.59 -9.58
CA MET A 131 -8.73 -11.68 -10.73
C MET A 131 -8.27 -10.28 -10.33
N ARG A 132 -8.70 -9.79 -9.17
CA ARG A 132 -8.20 -8.53 -8.59
C ARG A 132 -6.69 -8.61 -8.33
N GLY A 133 -6.20 -9.67 -7.70
CA GLY A 133 -4.76 -9.86 -7.46
C GLY A 133 -3.93 -9.86 -8.74
N VAL A 134 -4.42 -10.55 -9.78
CA VAL A 134 -3.80 -10.57 -11.12
C VAL A 134 -3.79 -9.17 -11.76
N LEU A 135 -4.89 -8.41 -11.66
CA LEU A 135 -4.93 -7.03 -12.14
C LEU A 135 -3.89 -6.16 -11.42
N VAL A 136 -3.83 -6.24 -10.09
CA VAL A 136 -2.90 -5.43 -9.29
C VAL A 136 -1.44 -5.79 -9.60
N ASP A 137 -1.11 -7.08 -9.75
CA ASP A 137 0.23 -7.53 -10.13
C ASP A 137 0.64 -6.94 -11.49
N TRP A 138 -0.25 -6.97 -12.48
CA TRP A 138 0.00 -6.33 -13.78
C TRP A 138 0.13 -4.80 -13.68
N LEU A 139 -0.68 -4.13 -12.87
CA LEU A 139 -0.58 -2.69 -12.65
C LEU A 139 0.77 -2.28 -12.01
N VAL A 140 1.43 -3.17 -11.26
CA VAL A 140 2.80 -2.92 -10.77
C VAL A 140 3.77 -2.81 -11.94
N ASP A 141 3.66 -3.69 -12.94
CA ASP A 141 4.50 -3.62 -14.14
C ASP A 141 4.18 -2.38 -14.99
N VAL A 142 2.91 -1.99 -15.10
CA VAL A 142 2.51 -0.74 -15.78
C VAL A 142 3.12 0.48 -15.07
N ALA A 143 3.10 0.49 -13.74
CA ALA A 143 3.71 1.56 -12.95
C ALA A 143 5.23 1.62 -13.16
N GLU A 144 5.93 0.48 -13.23
CA GLU A 144 7.38 0.46 -13.53
C GLU A 144 7.68 0.90 -14.98
N GLU A 145 6.86 0.51 -15.96
CA GLU A 145 7.02 0.89 -17.37
C GLU A 145 6.89 2.41 -17.56
N TYR A 146 5.90 3.01 -16.91
CA TYR A 146 5.67 4.46 -16.93
C TYR A 146 6.42 5.23 -15.85
N LYS A 147 7.25 4.54 -15.04
CA LYS A 147 8.05 5.12 -13.96
C LYS A 147 7.21 5.96 -12.98
N LEU A 148 5.99 5.51 -12.71
CA LEU A 148 5.06 6.17 -11.79
C LEU A 148 5.55 6.04 -10.35
N LEU A 149 5.14 7.00 -9.52
CA LEU A 149 5.34 6.96 -8.09
C LEU A 149 4.60 5.76 -7.49
N SER A 150 5.16 5.21 -6.42
CA SER A 150 4.51 4.14 -5.65
C SER A 150 3.19 4.66 -5.03
N ASP A 151 3.11 5.93 -4.64
CA ASP A 151 1.87 6.57 -4.17
C ASP A 151 0.73 6.49 -5.23
N THR A 152 1.05 6.70 -6.51
CA THR A 152 0.12 6.53 -7.64
C THR A 152 -0.45 5.12 -7.70
N LEU A 153 0.38 4.09 -7.49
CA LEU A 153 -0.08 2.69 -7.43
C LEU A 153 -1.04 2.45 -6.24
N PHE A 154 -0.70 2.95 -5.04
CA PHE A 154 -1.58 2.80 -3.88
C PHE A 154 -2.94 3.47 -4.08
N LEU A 155 -2.96 4.69 -4.64
CA LEU A 155 -4.20 5.38 -4.99
C LEU A 155 -5.00 4.62 -6.04
N THR A 156 -4.33 4.08 -7.07
CA THR A 156 -4.97 3.26 -8.10
C THR A 156 -5.74 2.09 -7.50
N VAL A 157 -5.09 1.30 -6.63
CA VAL A 157 -5.71 0.13 -6.00
C VAL A 157 -6.88 0.54 -5.10
N MET A 158 -6.73 1.64 -4.36
CA MET A 158 -7.80 2.19 -3.54
C MET A 158 -9.03 2.60 -4.37
N TYR A 159 -8.83 3.24 -5.53
CA TYR A 159 -9.94 3.62 -6.41
C TYR A 159 -10.65 2.39 -6.99
N ILE A 160 -9.89 1.37 -7.40
CA ILE A 160 -10.44 0.09 -7.86
C ILE A 160 -11.32 -0.53 -6.77
N ASP A 161 -10.80 -0.67 -5.55
CA ASP A 161 -11.53 -1.31 -4.45
C ASP A 161 -12.80 -0.56 -4.05
N ARG A 162 -12.73 0.77 -3.99
CA ARG A 162 -13.90 1.61 -3.67
C ARG A 162 -14.95 1.54 -4.79
N PHE A 163 -14.52 1.54 -6.05
CA PHE A 163 -15.44 1.38 -7.17
C PHE A 163 -16.15 0.01 -7.14
N LEU A 164 -15.40 -1.07 -6.93
CA LEU A 164 -15.94 -2.44 -6.80
C LEU A 164 -16.79 -2.63 -5.53
N SER A 165 -16.69 -1.72 -4.57
CA SER A 165 -17.48 -1.74 -3.34
C SER A 165 -18.94 -1.35 -3.54
N VAL A 166 -19.26 -0.64 -4.62
CA VAL A 166 -20.62 -0.13 -4.87
C VAL A 166 -21.12 -0.42 -6.28
N ASN A 167 -20.23 -0.76 -7.23
CA ASN A 167 -20.60 -1.08 -8.61
C ASN A 167 -20.30 -2.54 -8.95
N VAL A 168 -21.30 -3.23 -9.51
CA VAL A 168 -21.08 -4.57 -10.09
C VAL A 168 -20.32 -4.42 -11.41
N LEU A 169 -19.19 -5.12 -11.54
CA LEU A 169 -18.38 -5.07 -12.76
C LEU A 169 -18.36 -6.43 -13.46
N ASN A 170 -18.42 -6.41 -14.79
CA ASN A 170 -18.13 -7.59 -15.60
C ASN A 170 -16.61 -7.82 -15.66
N ARG A 171 -16.15 -9.07 -15.55
CA ARG A 171 -14.72 -9.42 -15.55
C ARG A 171 -13.97 -8.90 -16.78
N LYS A 172 -14.64 -8.81 -17.94
CA LYS A 172 -14.06 -8.27 -19.19
C LYS A 172 -13.73 -6.79 -19.10
N ARG A 173 -14.37 -6.02 -18.20
CA ARG A 173 -14.10 -4.59 -17.99
C ARG A 173 -13.13 -4.33 -16.83
N LEU A 174 -12.60 -5.38 -16.19
CA LEU A 174 -11.73 -5.24 -15.02
C LEU A 174 -10.41 -4.54 -15.36
N GLN A 175 -9.81 -4.86 -16.51
CA GLN A 175 -8.61 -4.17 -16.97
C GLN A 175 -8.89 -2.69 -17.31
N LEU A 176 -10.04 -2.39 -17.95
CA LEU A 176 -10.48 -1.01 -18.22
C LEU A 176 -10.63 -0.20 -16.93
N LEU A 177 -11.23 -0.78 -15.88
CA LEU A 177 -11.31 -0.17 -14.55
C LEU A 177 -9.90 0.11 -14.01
N GLY A 178 -8.98 -0.84 -14.13
CA GLY A 178 -7.60 -0.71 -13.66
C GLY A 178 -6.84 0.45 -14.29
N VAL A 179 -6.80 0.51 -15.63
CA VAL A 179 -6.07 1.59 -16.33
C VAL A 179 -6.73 2.96 -16.16
N SER A 180 -8.06 3.02 -16.09
CA SER A 180 -8.77 4.28 -15.84
C SER A 180 -8.56 4.77 -14.42
N SER A 181 -8.51 3.86 -13.44
CA SER A 181 -8.14 4.21 -12.06
C SER A 181 -6.71 4.72 -11.96
N MET A 182 -5.77 4.12 -12.71
CA MET A 182 -4.37 4.56 -12.76
C MET A 182 -4.20 5.90 -13.47
N LEU A 183 -5.00 6.18 -14.50
CA LEU A 183 -5.06 7.49 -15.13
C LEU A 183 -5.49 8.57 -14.13
N ILE A 184 -6.55 8.33 -13.35
CA ILE A 184 -7.01 9.25 -12.31
C ILE A 184 -5.93 9.46 -11.24
N ALA A 185 -5.34 8.37 -10.75
CA ALA A 185 -4.26 8.45 -9.75
C ALA A 185 -3.04 9.22 -10.28
N SER A 186 -2.69 9.00 -11.55
CA SER A 186 -1.56 9.70 -12.18
C SER A 186 -1.85 11.19 -12.28
N LYS A 187 -3.05 11.59 -12.73
CA LYS A 187 -3.46 13.01 -12.78
C LYS A 187 -3.46 13.68 -11.40
N TYR A 188 -3.67 12.90 -10.34
CA TYR A 188 -3.73 13.41 -8.97
C TYR A 188 -2.34 13.56 -8.33
N GLU A 189 -1.42 12.62 -8.58
CA GLU A 189 -0.16 12.51 -7.82
C GLU A 189 1.10 12.86 -8.65
N GLU A 190 1.08 12.65 -9.98
CA GLU A 190 2.26 12.85 -10.82
C GLU A 190 2.43 14.30 -11.26
N ILE A 191 3.68 14.76 -11.31
CA ILE A 191 4.02 16.08 -11.88
C ILE A 191 3.66 16.12 -13.38
N SER A 192 3.94 15.02 -14.08
CA SER A 192 3.69 14.86 -15.51
C SER A 192 2.99 13.53 -15.76
N PRO A 193 1.64 13.48 -15.64
CA PRO A 193 0.90 12.23 -15.81
C PRO A 193 0.93 11.72 -17.25
N PRO A 194 0.91 10.40 -17.49
CA PRO A 194 0.76 9.84 -18.83
C PRO A 194 -0.57 10.27 -19.48
N HIS A 195 -0.54 10.46 -20.80
CA HIS A 195 -1.74 10.75 -21.57
C HIS A 195 -2.64 9.51 -21.73
N VAL A 196 -3.92 9.73 -22.04
CA VAL A 196 -4.93 8.66 -22.19
C VAL A 196 -4.52 7.66 -23.27
N GLU A 197 -3.87 8.13 -24.34
CA GLU A 197 -3.34 7.32 -25.44
C GLU A 197 -2.33 6.28 -24.94
N GLN A 198 -1.53 6.61 -23.93
CA GLN A 198 -0.57 5.67 -23.34
C GLN A 198 -1.31 4.54 -22.62
N PHE A 199 -2.36 4.85 -21.86
CA PHE A 199 -3.19 3.82 -21.24
C PHE A 199 -3.97 2.96 -22.25
N CYS A 200 -4.37 3.51 -23.40
CA CYS A 200 -4.90 2.68 -24.49
C CYS A 200 -3.81 1.74 -25.02
N TYR A 201 -2.61 2.28 -25.28
CA TYR A 201 -1.47 1.55 -25.81
C TYR A 201 -1.00 0.40 -24.91
N ILE A 202 -0.96 0.57 -23.58
CA ILE A 202 -0.49 -0.50 -22.66
C ILE A 202 -1.47 -1.67 -22.60
N THR A 203 -2.75 -1.43 -22.89
CA THR A 203 -3.78 -2.47 -22.99
C THR A 203 -3.78 -3.16 -24.36
N ASP A 204 -2.73 -3.01 -25.16
CA ASP A 204 -2.68 -3.47 -26.55
C ASP A 204 -3.85 -2.94 -27.40
N ASN A 205 -4.28 -1.71 -27.11
CA ASN A 205 -5.44 -1.08 -27.73
C ASN A 205 -6.74 -1.91 -27.61
N THR A 206 -6.84 -2.75 -26.57
CA THR A 206 -8.07 -3.48 -26.24
C THR A 206 -9.22 -2.51 -25.97
N TYR A 207 -8.91 -1.31 -25.44
CA TYR A 207 -9.87 -0.25 -25.20
C TYR A 207 -9.49 1.01 -25.95
N HIS A 208 -10.51 1.71 -26.43
CA HIS A 208 -10.36 3.00 -27.09
C HIS A 208 -10.41 4.17 -26.09
N ARG A 209 -9.91 5.32 -26.54
CA ARG A 209 -9.85 6.57 -25.74
C ARG A 209 -11.19 6.89 -25.07
N ASP A 210 -12.29 6.80 -25.81
CA ASP A 210 -13.63 7.15 -25.30
C ASP A 210 -14.10 6.19 -24.20
N GLU A 211 -13.73 4.92 -24.27
CA GLU A 211 -14.07 3.94 -23.24
C GLU A 211 -13.30 4.22 -21.94
N VAL A 212 -12.02 4.57 -22.06
CA VAL A 212 -11.18 4.95 -20.91
C VAL A 212 -11.71 6.24 -20.26
N LEU A 213 -12.07 7.24 -21.06
CA LEU A 213 -12.64 8.51 -20.56
C LEU A 213 -14.03 8.30 -19.93
N THR A 214 -14.84 7.42 -20.51
CA THR A 214 -16.15 7.07 -19.92
C THR A 214 -15.98 6.38 -18.58
N MET A 215 -15.08 5.38 -18.50
CA MET A 215 -14.78 4.70 -17.24
C MET A 215 -14.16 5.66 -16.21
N GLU A 216 -13.28 6.58 -16.61
CA GLU A 216 -12.77 7.63 -15.74
C GLU A 216 -13.91 8.46 -15.12
N ALA A 217 -14.86 8.92 -15.94
CA ALA A 217 -16.01 9.68 -15.46
C ALA A 217 -16.89 8.86 -14.50
N ASP A 218 -17.11 7.58 -14.79
CA ASP A 218 -17.89 6.67 -13.93
C ASP A 218 -17.21 6.46 -12.57
N ILE A 219 -15.89 6.29 -12.55
CA ILE A 219 -15.12 6.17 -11.31
C ILE A 219 -15.23 7.46 -10.50
N LEU A 220 -14.99 8.62 -11.10
CA LEU A 220 -15.03 9.90 -10.39
C LEU A 220 -16.41 10.18 -9.76
N LYS A 221 -17.49 9.88 -10.50
CA LYS A 221 -18.87 9.95 -10.00
C LYS A 221 -19.08 8.98 -8.84
N SER A 222 -18.67 7.72 -9.00
CA SER A 222 -18.84 6.71 -7.95
C SER A 222 -18.07 7.03 -6.67
N LEU A 223 -16.92 7.70 -6.77
CA LEU A 223 -16.12 8.10 -5.61
C LEU A 223 -16.54 9.45 -5.03
N ASN A 224 -17.55 10.11 -5.61
CA ASN A 224 -17.96 11.47 -5.29
C ASN A 224 -16.78 12.45 -5.28
N PHE A 225 -15.81 12.26 -6.19
CA PHE A 225 -14.55 13.03 -6.27
C PHE A 225 -13.71 13.05 -4.97
N ASN A 226 -13.98 12.15 -4.01
CA ASN A 226 -13.19 12.02 -2.79
C ASN A 226 -11.90 11.23 -3.06
N LEU A 227 -10.88 11.86 -3.64
CA LEU A 227 -9.65 11.21 -4.10
C LEU A 227 -8.54 11.17 -3.04
N GLY A 228 -8.44 12.22 -2.19
CA GLY A 228 -7.33 12.44 -1.26
C GLY A 228 -7.37 11.66 0.05
N ASN A 229 -7.47 10.33 0.00
CA ASN A 229 -7.40 9.51 1.20
C ASN A 229 -5.96 9.08 1.51
N PRO A 230 -5.60 8.92 2.80
CA PRO A 230 -4.29 8.39 3.19
C PRO A 230 -4.08 6.97 2.66
N THR A 231 -2.88 6.71 2.15
CA THR A 231 -2.47 5.37 1.74
C THR A 231 -1.59 4.71 2.80
N ILE A 232 -1.38 3.40 2.67
CA ILE A 232 -0.44 2.64 3.52
C ILE A 232 0.94 3.30 3.45
N LYS A 233 1.38 3.73 2.25
CA LYS A 233 2.68 4.38 2.05
C LYS A 233 2.79 5.73 2.75
N THR A 234 1.73 6.54 2.74
CA THR A 234 1.69 7.84 3.44
C THR A 234 1.98 7.65 4.94
N LEU A 235 1.34 6.67 5.57
CA LEU A 235 1.47 6.41 7.01
C LEU A 235 2.76 5.64 7.34
N LEU A 236 3.21 4.77 6.45
CA LEU A 236 4.45 4.01 6.58
C LEU A 236 5.68 4.93 6.65
N ARG A 237 5.72 6.02 5.87
CA ARG A 237 6.82 7.00 5.94
C ARG A 237 7.01 7.53 7.37
N ARG A 238 5.91 7.82 8.06
CA ARG A 238 5.92 8.29 9.46
C ARG A 238 6.35 7.19 10.44
N PHE A 239 5.80 5.98 10.33
CA PHE A 239 6.18 4.89 11.24
C PHE A 239 7.61 4.41 11.04
N THR A 240 8.12 4.45 9.81
CA THR A 240 9.51 4.10 9.51
C THR A 240 10.50 5.07 10.14
N ARG A 241 10.13 6.35 10.31
CA ARG A 241 10.93 7.32 11.08
C ARG A 241 11.03 6.90 12.56
N PHE A 242 9.91 6.59 13.19
CA PHE A 242 9.88 6.17 14.60
C PHE A 242 10.56 4.81 14.83
N ALA A 243 10.42 3.88 13.87
CA ALA A 243 11.11 2.59 13.89
C ALA A 243 12.64 2.73 13.89
N GLN A 244 13.14 3.83 13.34
CA GLN A 244 14.55 4.12 13.17
C GLN A 244 15.15 5.00 14.27
N GLU A 245 14.41 5.33 15.33
CA GLU A 245 14.89 6.19 16.43
C GLU A 245 16.20 5.67 17.08
N SER A 246 16.38 4.34 17.12
CA SER A 246 17.60 3.71 17.65
C SER A 246 18.78 3.62 16.67
N TYR A 247 18.61 4.08 15.43
CA TYR A 247 19.64 4.01 14.40
C TYR A 247 20.42 5.31 14.33
N LYS A 248 21.74 5.23 14.19
CA LYS A 248 22.61 6.41 14.02
C LYS A 248 22.37 7.08 12.66
N ASP A 249 22.13 6.28 11.63
CA ASP A 249 21.91 6.70 10.26
C ASP A 249 20.63 6.05 9.68
N PRO A 250 19.96 6.68 8.69
CA PRO A 250 18.83 6.08 8.00
C PRO A 250 19.18 4.72 7.38
N ASN A 251 18.51 3.69 7.85
CA ASN A 251 18.59 2.34 7.31
C ASN A 251 17.63 2.18 6.11
N LEU A 252 18.13 2.53 4.94
CA LEU A 252 17.42 2.37 3.66
C LEU A 252 16.94 0.93 3.40
N GLN A 253 17.59 -0.10 3.98
CA GLN A 253 17.12 -1.48 3.80
C GLN A 253 15.80 -1.72 4.54
N LEU A 254 15.63 -1.12 5.72
CA LEU A 254 14.36 -1.15 6.46
C LEU A 254 13.25 -0.43 5.68
N GLU A 255 13.55 0.74 5.11
CA GLU A 255 12.60 1.51 4.30
C GLU A 255 12.13 0.73 3.07
N PHE A 256 13.07 0.21 2.27
CA PHE A 256 12.73 -0.55 1.08
C PHE A 256 12.00 -1.86 1.43
N LEU A 257 12.37 -2.52 2.53
CA LEU A 257 11.66 -3.71 3.01
C LEU A 257 10.23 -3.38 3.43
N GLY A 258 10.03 -2.25 4.12
CA GLY A 258 8.70 -1.74 4.46
C GLY A 258 7.85 -1.49 3.20
N TYR A 259 8.42 -0.83 2.18
CA TYR A 259 7.72 -0.59 0.91
C TYR A 259 7.37 -1.89 0.18
N TYR A 260 8.30 -2.85 0.15
CA TYR A 260 8.07 -4.17 -0.44
C TYR A 260 6.90 -4.90 0.23
N LEU A 261 6.89 -4.98 1.55
CA LEU A 261 5.83 -5.63 2.32
C LEU A 261 4.49 -4.89 2.17
N ALA A 262 4.51 -3.56 2.12
CA ALA A 262 3.32 -2.75 1.87
C ALA A 262 2.75 -2.99 0.47
N GLU A 263 3.57 -3.03 -0.57
CA GLU A 263 3.09 -3.34 -1.93
C GLU A 263 2.58 -4.78 -2.03
N LEU A 264 3.22 -5.77 -1.38
CA LEU A 264 2.68 -7.13 -1.32
C LEU A 264 1.26 -7.18 -0.74
N SER A 265 0.97 -6.35 0.27
CA SER A 265 -0.37 -6.29 0.86
C SER A 265 -1.46 -5.86 -0.14
N LEU A 266 -1.11 -5.15 -1.22
CA LEU A 266 -2.06 -4.73 -2.26
C LEU A 266 -2.58 -5.91 -3.09
N LEU A 267 -1.84 -7.02 -3.18
CA LEU A 267 -2.22 -8.18 -3.98
C LEU A 267 -3.37 -8.98 -3.34
N ASP A 268 -3.43 -9.01 -2.02
CA ASP A 268 -4.36 -9.86 -1.27
C ASP A 268 -5.62 -9.10 -0.87
N TYR A 269 -6.77 -9.63 -1.28
CA TYR A 269 -8.07 -9.06 -0.95
C TYR A 269 -8.34 -9.02 0.56
N GLU A 270 -7.80 -9.97 1.32
CA GLU A 270 -7.98 -10.01 2.77
C GLU A 270 -7.36 -8.79 3.48
N CYS A 271 -6.43 -8.07 2.85
CA CYS A 271 -5.87 -6.84 3.40
C CYS A 271 -6.86 -5.67 3.41
N VAL A 272 -7.90 -5.69 2.56
CA VAL A 272 -8.88 -4.59 2.42
C VAL A 272 -9.64 -4.32 3.73
N LYS A 273 -9.77 -5.34 4.59
CA LYS A 273 -10.42 -5.23 5.91
C LYS A 273 -9.59 -4.51 6.97
N PHE A 274 -8.33 -4.19 6.71
CA PHE A 274 -7.49 -3.42 7.61
C PHE A 274 -7.47 -1.93 7.23
N LEU A 275 -7.24 -1.07 8.23
CA LEU A 275 -6.97 0.34 7.98
C LEU A 275 -5.56 0.51 7.39
N PRO A 276 -5.32 1.49 6.49
CA PRO A 276 -4.00 1.81 5.99
C PRO A 276 -2.92 1.96 7.08
N SER A 277 -3.23 2.60 8.21
CA SER A 277 -2.32 2.73 9.36
C SER A 277 -2.01 1.39 10.03
N LEU A 278 -3.00 0.50 10.20
CA LEU A 278 -2.77 -0.82 10.76
C LEU A 278 -1.85 -1.66 9.88
N VAL A 279 -2.04 -1.59 8.55
CA VAL A 279 -1.15 -2.25 7.59
C VAL A 279 0.25 -1.65 7.65
N ALA A 280 0.37 -0.31 7.66
CA ALA A 280 1.66 0.39 7.76
C ALA A 280 2.43 0.03 9.06
N ALA A 281 1.72 -0.07 10.19
CA ALA A 281 2.27 -0.52 11.46
C ALA A 281 2.74 -1.99 11.38
N SER A 282 1.92 -2.86 10.80
CA SER A 282 2.23 -4.29 10.63
C SER A 282 3.44 -4.54 9.73
N VAL A 283 3.59 -3.80 8.64
CA VAL A 283 4.79 -3.92 7.79
C VAL A 283 6.03 -3.35 8.47
N THR A 284 5.89 -2.31 9.29
CA THR A 284 7.00 -1.77 10.09
C THR A 284 7.46 -2.79 11.13
N PHE A 285 6.51 -3.45 11.81
CA PHE A 285 6.79 -4.56 12.72
C PHE A 285 7.58 -5.67 12.00
N LEU A 286 7.07 -6.14 10.85
CA LEU A 286 7.71 -7.21 10.09
C LEU A 286 9.10 -6.83 9.57
N ALA A 287 9.26 -5.61 9.05
CA ALA A 287 10.54 -5.15 8.54
C ALA A 287 11.59 -5.10 9.66
N ARG A 288 11.21 -4.65 10.87
CA ARG A 288 12.10 -4.69 12.05
C ARG A 288 12.40 -6.13 12.47
N PHE A 289 11.40 -7.01 12.51
CA PHE A 289 11.57 -8.42 12.84
C PHE A 289 12.58 -9.13 11.91
N MET A 290 12.47 -8.88 10.60
CA MET A 290 13.34 -9.50 9.59
C MET A 290 14.78 -8.98 9.63
N ILE A 291 14.98 -7.69 9.92
CA ILE A 291 16.32 -7.08 9.97
C ILE A 291 16.99 -7.28 11.34
N ARG A 292 16.21 -7.24 12.42
CA ARG A 292 16.68 -7.33 13.81
C ARG A 292 15.93 -8.43 14.57
N SER A 293 16.20 -9.68 14.21
CA SER A 293 15.54 -10.85 14.82
C SER A 293 15.80 -11.04 16.32
N LYS A 294 16.79 -10.33 16.89
CA LYS A 294 17.15 -10.38 18.31
C LYS A 294 16.41 -9.38 19.19
N ASP A 295 15.87 -8.32 18.60
CA ASP A 295 15.19 -7.25 19.33
C ASP A 295 13.67 -7.39 19.23
N HIS A 296 12.94 -6.87 20.21
CA HIS A 296 11.48 -6.80 20.10
C HIS A 296 11.09 -5.90 18.89
N PRO A 297 10.31 -6.41 17.92
CA PRO A 297 9.97 -5.70 16.68
C PRO A 297 8.98 -4.55 16.89
N TRP A 298 8.33 -4.46 18.05
CA TRP A 298 7.48 -3.32 18.44
C TRP A 298 8.06 -2.57 19.64
N THR A 299 8.41 -1.30 19.49
CA THR A 299 8.93 -0.47 20.59
C THR A 299 7.83 0.34 21.27
N LEU A 300 8.08 0.82 22.49
CA LEU A 300 7.18 1.74 23.20
C LEU A 300 6.93 3.04 22.40
N SER A 301 7.94 3.56 21.69
CA SER A 301 7.77 4.71 20.78
C SER A 301 6.76 4.41 19.67
N LEU A 302 6.90 3.26 18.98
CA LEU A 302 5.97 2.85 17.93
C LEU A 302 4.54 2.69 18.46
N GLN A 303 4.38 2.05 19.63
CA GLN A 303 3.08 1.91 20.27
C GLN A 303 2.46 3.27 20.64
N ARG A 304 3.25 4.20 21.17
CA ARG A 304 2.79 5.55 21.56
C ARG A 304 2.34 6.37 20.36
N TYR A 305 3.12 6.39 19.27
CA TYR A 305 2.83 7.25 18.11
C TYR A 305 1.83 6.66 17.12
N SER A 306 1.74 5.33 17.03
CA SER A 306 0.72 4.68 16.18
C SER A 306 -0.62 4.47 16.89
N GLY A 307 -0.59 4.31 18.22
CA GLY A 307 -1.77 3.93 19.01
C GLY A 307 -2.06 2.43 19.01
N TYR A 308 -1.27 1.60 18.32
CA TYR A 308 -1.49 0.15 18.23
C TYR A 308 -0.61 -0.63 19.20
N LYS A 309 -1.22 -1.61 19.86
CA LYS A 309 -0.52 -2.65 20.62
C LYS A 309 -0.05 -3.76 19.69
N PRO A 310 1.00 -4.52 20.07
CA PRO A 310 1.43 -5.69 19.29
C PRO A 310 0.29 -6.67 19.00
N ALA A 311 -0.60 -6.89 19.98
CA ALA A 311 -1.76 -7.78 19.83
C ALA A 311 -2.73 -7.33 18.74
N ASP A 312 -2.91 -6.02 18.53
CA ASP A 312 -3.80 -5.46 17.50
C ASP A 312 -3.27 -5.75 16.08
N LEU A 313 -1.94 -5.87 15.94
CA LEU A 313 -1.26 -6.08 14.67
C LEU A 313 -1.21 -7.55 14.26
N LYS A 314 -1.44 -8.49 15.18
CA LYS A 314 -1.15 -9.92 15.01
C LYS A 314 -1.75 -10.50 13.73
N GLU A 315 -3.03 -10.28 13.47
CA GLU A 315 -3.71 -10.83 12.30
C GLU A 315 -3.10 -10.30 10.99
N CYS A 316 -2.89 -8.99 10.92
CA CYS A 316 -2.35 -8.32 9.72
C CYS A 316 -0.88 -8.69 9.49
N VAL A 317 -0.07 -8.75 10.54
CA VAL A 317 1.33 -9.20 10.50
C VAL A 317 1.42 -10.62 9.94
N LEU A 318 0.65 -11.58 10.47
CA LEU A 318 0.71 -12.96 10.00
C LEU A 318 0.26 -13.09 8.54
N LEU A 319 -0.74 -12.31 8.13
CA LEU A 319 -1.23 -12.32 6.76
C LEU A 319 -0.18 -11.79 5.76
N ILE A 320 0.46 -10.66 6.07
CA ILE A 320 1.53 -10.10 5.24
C ILE A 320 2.76 -11.01 5.26
N TYR A 321 3.02 -11.67 6.38
CA TYR A 321 4.11 -12.65 6.49
C TYR A 321 3.90 -13.86 5.56
N ASP A 322 2.68 -14.40 5.52
CA ASP A 322 2.33 -15.48 4.61
C ASP A 322 2.44 -15.06 3.13
N LEU A 323 2.09 -13.80 2.82
CA LEU A 323 2.37 -13.22 1.51
C LEU A 323 3.87 -13.19 1.23
N HIS A 324 4.70 -12.67 2.14
CA HIS A 324 6.16 -12.64 1.99
C HIS A 324 6.76 -14.02 1.76
N CYS A 325 6.35 -15.02 2.56
CA CYS A 325 6.76 -16.42 2.44
C CYS A 325 6.19 -17.14 1.20
N SER A 326 5.42 -16.46 0.35
CA SER A 326 4.79 -17.03 -0.86
C SER A 326 3.80 -18.17 -0.57
N LYS A 327 3.22 -18.21 0.64
CA LYS A 327 2.10 -19.12 0.96
C LYS A 327 0.80 -18.65 0.31
N ARG A 328 0.74 -17.35 -0.01
CA ARG A 328 -0.36 -16.67 -0.71
C ARG A 328 0.19 -15.91 -1.91
N GLY A 329 -0.56 -15.87 -3.01
CA GLY A 329 -0.18 -15.10 -4.20
C GLY A 329 1.13 -15.54 -4.85
N ALA A 330 1.55 -16.81 -4.71
CA ALA A 330 2.83 -17.30 -5.21
C ALA A 330 3.02 -17.13 -6.73
N SER A 331 1.94 -17.09 -7.51
CA SER A 331 1.98 -16.86 -8.96
C SER A 331 2.17 -15.39 -9.34
N LEU A 332 1.95 -14.45 -8.41
CA LEU A 332 2.03 -13.00 -8.63
C LEU A 332 3.46 -12.53 -8.33
N GLN A 333 4.20 -12.14 -9.37
CA GLN A 333 5.65 -12.02 -9.30
C GLN A 333 6.17 -10.60 -9.57
N SER A 334 5.34 -9.68 -10.08
CA SER A 334 5.79 -8.36 -10.52
C SER A 334 6.42 -7.57 -9.36
N ILE A 335 5.78 -7.58 -8.18
CA ILE A 335 6.32 -6.93 -6.97
C ILE A 335 7.65 -7.57 -6.54
N ARG A 336 7.74 -8.90 -6.56
CA ARG A 336 8.98 -9.61 -6.18
C ARG A 336 10.11 -9.31 -7.15
N GLY A 337 9.82 -9.31 -8.46
CA GLY A 337 10.75 -8.93 -9.50
C GLY A 337 11.25 -7.50 -9.33
N LYS A 338 10.34 -6.55 -9.05
CA LYS A 338 10.66 -5.16 -8.74
C LYS A 338 11.65 -5.05 -7.58
N TYR A 339 11.32 -5.61 -6.42
CA TYR A 339 12.14 -5.48 -5.20
C TYR A 339 13.36 -6.41 -5.11
N LYS A 340 13.59 -7.28 -6.11
CA LYS A 340 14.88 -7.98 -6.32
C LYS A 340 15.95 -7.10 -6.94
N GLN A 341 15.58 -5.96 -7.52
CA GLN A 341 16.53 -5.06 -8.18
C GLN A 341 17.46 -4.39 -7.16
N HIS A 342 18.71 -4.14 -7.57
CA HIS A 342 19.73 -3.51 -6.73
C HIS A 342 19.33 -2.10 -6.26
N LYS A 343 18.51 -1.38 -7.05
CA LYS A 343 17.96 -0.05 -6.67
C LYS A 343 17.13 -0.09 -5.38
N PHE A 344 16.58 -1.25 -5.02
CA PHE A 344 15.83 -1.49 -3.78
C PHE A 344 16.60 -2.36 -2.77
N LYS A 345 17.93 -2.43 -2.86
CA LYS A 345 18.79 -3.24 -1.97
C LYS A 345 18.44 -4.73 -1.91
N CYS A 346 17.82 -5.25 -2.96
CA CYS A 346 17.41 -6.65 -3.07
C CYS A 346 16.58 -7.14 -1.88
N VAL A 347 15.75 -6.27 -1.26
CA VAL A 347 15.02 -6.61 -0.03
C VAL A 347 14.08 -7.81 -0.18
N ALA A 348 13.62 -8.11 -1.40
CA ALA A 348 12.82 -9.30 -1.67
C ALA A 348 13.60 -10.63 -1.54
N THR A 349 14.93 -10.61 -1.42
CA THR A 349 15.78 -11.80 -1.22
C THR A 349 16.21 -11.98 0.23
N ILE A 350 15.75 -11.13 1.16
CA ILE A 350 16.07 -11.27 2.58
C ILE A 350 15.42 -12.55 3.10
N SER A 351 16.23 -13.39 3.75
CA SER A 351 15.76 -14.60 4.42
C SER A 351 14.94 -14.24 5.65
N SER A 352 13.77 -14.87 5.79
CA SER A 352 12.94 -14.77 6.99
C SER A 352 12.99 -16.06 7.79
N PRO A 353 12.77 -16.01 9.12
CA PRO A 353 12.55 -17.20 9.95
C PRO A 353 11.39 -18.08 9.45
N ALA A 354 11.19 -19.27 10.02
CA ALA A 354 10.06 -20.11 9.61
C ALA A 354 8.70 -19.49 9.99
N GLU A 355 8.65 -18.86 11.17
CA GLU A 355 7.43 -18.31 11.77
C GLU A 355 7.76 -17.04 12.57
N VAL A 356 6.75 -16.20 12.77
CA VAL A 356 6.83 -15.05 13.69
C VAL A 356 6.47 -15.54 15.10
N PRO A 357 7.41 -15.50 16.06
CA PRO A 357 7.14 -15.96 17.43
C PRO A 357 5.95 -15.25 18.09
N SER A 358 5.07 -16.03 18.74
CA SER A 358 3.83 -15.49 19.33
C SER A 358 4.06 -14.51 20.48
N ASN A 359 5.19 -14.63 21.19
CA ASN A 359 5.60 -13.75 22.28
C ASN A 359 5.87 -12.30 21.80
N TYR A 360 6.15 -12.06 20.52
CA TYR A 360 6.31 -10.71 19.99
C TYR A 360 4.98 -9.93 19.85
N PHE A 361 3.84 -10.60 20.08
CA PHE A 361 2.52 -9.97 20.13
C PHE A 361 2.05 -9.67 21.55
N GLU A 362 2.90 -9.92 22.55
CA GLU A 362 2.70 -9.45 23.92
C GLU A 362 3.22 -8.02 24.08
N ASP A 363 2.71 -7.28 25.07
CA ASP A 363 3.17 -5.91 25.31
C ASP A 363 4.69 -5.91 25.63
N PRO A 364 5.48 -4.99 25.05
CA PRO A 364 6.91 -4.94 25.28
C PRO A 364 7.19 -4.73 26.78
N LYS A 365 8.08 -5.55 27.34
CA LYS A 365 8.54 -5.40 28.73
C LYS A 365 9.32 -4.08 28.85
N GLU A 366 9.00 -3.30 29.89
CA GLU A 366 9.66 -2.02 30.22
C GLU A 366 11.16 -2.15 30.45
#